data_AF-A0A183KU25-F1
#
_entry.id   AF-A0A183KU25-F1
#
_cell.length_a   1.000
_cell.length_b   1.000
_cell.length_c   1.000
_cell.angle_alpha   90.00
_cell.angle_beta   90.00
_cell.angle_gamma   90.00
#
_symmetry.space_group_name_H-M   'P 1'
#
loop_
_entity.id
_entity.type
_entity.pdbx_description
1 polymer ?
#
loop_
_entity_poly.entity_id
_entity_poly.type
_entity_poly.pdbx_seq_one_letter_code
_entity_poly.pdbx_strand_id
1 'polypeptide(L)'
;MILSLVIRYPTFICLSAYIRVEFLLKIYYLYSIFFVGTRESAYVLAVTSAGVSHAVTKACSSGLHDNCGCDRTIYDHPREPNFEWSGCSDNIYFGAEFSRQFLDVRERNRLKRNPKLGLTNLHNNYVGRHVSLHL
;
A
#
# COMPACT_ATOMS: atom_id res chain seq x y z
N MET A 1 16.07 -1.83 -3.32
CA MET A 1 15.95 -2.88 -2.30
C MET A 1 14.69 -3.78 -2.50
N ILE A 2 14.17 -3.93 -3.72
CA ILE A 2 13.11 -4.93 -4.04
C ILE A 2 13.59 -5.95 -5.10
N LEU A 3 14.77 -5.74 -5.70
CA LEU A 3 15.30 -6.64 -6.74
C LEU A 3 16.17 -7.81 -6.23
N SER A 4 16.37 -7.97 -4.92
CA SER A 4 17.36 -8.92 -4.40
C SER A 4 16.83 -10.32 -4.07
N LEU A 5 15.55 -10.61 -4.30
CA LEU A 5 14.94 -11.90 -3.89
C LEU A 5 14.98 -13.01 -4.95
N VAL A 6 15.54 -12.78 -6.14
CA VAL A 6 15.37 -13.70 -7.30
C VAL A 6 16.49 -14.76 -7.43
N ILE A 7 17.56 -14.74 -6.62
CA ILE A 7 18.79 -15.49 -6.95
C ILE A 7 18.95 -16.84 -6.22
N ARG A 8 18.11 -17.22 -5.24
CA ARG A 8 18.49 -18.33 -4.31
C ARG A 8 17.76 -19.68 -4.41
N TYR A 9 17.03 -20.00 -5.48
CA TYR A 9 16.37 -21.31 -5.60
C TYR A 9 16.57 -21.96 -6.99
N PRO A 10 17.32 -23.09 -7.08
CA PRO A 10 17.59 -23.78 -8.35
C PRO A 10 16.39 -24.58 -8.90
N THR A 11 15.24 -24.56 -8.22
CA THR A 11 13.97 -25.13 -8.70
C THR A 11 13.20 -24.21 -9.67
N PHE A 12 13.68 -22.99 -9.93
CA PHE A 12 12.98 -21.97 -10.73
C PHE A 12 13.11 -22.11 -12.26
N ILE A 13 13.98 -22.98 -12.76
CA ILE A 13 14.27 -23.03 -14.20
C ILE A 13 13.12 -23.68 -15.00
N CYS A 14 12.41 -24.67 -14.46
CA CYS A 14 11.20 -25.23 -15.11
C CYS A 14 9.95 -24.36 -14.94
N LEU A 15 9.84 -23.60 -13.85
CA LEU A 15 8.75 -22.65 -13.63
C LEU A 15 8.87 -21.39 -14.50
N SER A 16 10.06 -21.07 -15.02
CA SER A 16 10.29 -19.91 -15.90
C SER A 16 9.50 -19.94 -17.22
N ALA A 17 9.12 -21.11 -17.74
CA ALA A 17 8.37 -21.21 -18.99
C ALA A 17 6.85 -20.98 -18.78
N TYR A 18 6.29 -21.50 -17.68
CA TYR A 18 4.88 -21.32 -17.31
C TYR A 18 4.60 -19.95 -16.68
N ILE A 19 5.57 -19.39 -15.96
CA ILE A 19 5.44 -18.06 -15.35
C ILE A 19 5.48 -16.96 -16.41
N ARG A 20 6.07 -17.16 -17.61
CA ARG A 20 6.14 -16.08 -18.61
C ARG A 20 4.77 -15.63 -19.11
N VAL A 21 3.84 -16.53 -19.44
CA VAL A 21 2.56 -16.11 -20.02
C VAL A 21 1.60 -15.59 -18.96
N GLU A 22 1.47 -16.27 -17.81
CA GLU A 22 0.62 -15.84 -16.69
C GLU A 22 1.11 -14.54 -16.03
N PHE A 23 2.43 -14.38 -15.87
CA PHE A 23 2.99 -13.15 -15.29
C PHE A 23 2.92 -12.00 -16.28
N LEU A 24 3.13 -12.24 -17.59
CA LEU A 24 2.93 -11.22 -18.61
C LEU A 24 1.46 -10.87 -18.76
N LEU A 25 0.52 -11.82 -18.69
CA LEU A 25 -0.92 -11.51 -18.68
C LEU A 25 -1.31 -10.74 -17.44
N LYS A 26 -0.82 -11.10 -16.24
CA LYS A 26 -1.06 -10.31 -15.02
C LYS A 26 -0.48 -8.92 -15.14
N ILE A 27 0.73 -8.76 -15.68
CA ILE A 27 1.33 -7.45 -15.95
C ILE A 27 0.51 -6.68 -16.97
N TYR A 28 0.05 -7.30 -18.07
CA TYR A 28 -0.72 -6.65 -19.13
C TYR A 28 -2.15 -6.31 -18.68
N TYR A 29 -2.76 -7.15 -17.84
CA TYR A 29 -4.08 -6.94 -17.26
C TYR A 29 -4.04 -5.85 -16.19
N LEU A 30 -3.04 -5.86 -15.28
CA LEU A 30 -2.78 -4.76 -14.36
C LEU A 30 -2.43 -3.47 -15.12
N TYR A 31 -1.69 -3.57 -16.22
CA TYR A 31 -1.42 -2.44 -17.11
C TYR A 31 -2.70 -1.92 -17.78
N SER A 32 -3.61 -2.78 -18.24
CA SER A 32 -4.89 -2.32 -18.78
C SER A 32 -5.74 -1.62 -17.71
N ILE A 33 -5.82 -2.18 -16.50
CA ILE A 33 -6.60 -1.60 -15.40
C ILE A 33 -6.06 -0.21 -15.04
N PHE A 34 -4.76 -0.08 -14.78
CA PHE A 34 -4.23 1.20 -14.30
C PHE A 34 -4.14 2.31 -15.35
N PHE A 35 -4.23 2.00 -16.65
CA PHE A 35 -4.02 2.97 -17.73
C PHE A 35 -5.30 3.42 -18.44
N VAL A 36 -6.43 2.73 -18.28
CA VAL A 36 -7.66 3.03 -19.02
C VAL A 36 -8.65 3.91 -18.23
N GLY A 37 -8.44 4.14 -16.93
CA GLY A 37 -9.25 5.10 -16.16
C GLY A 37 -10.73 4.72 -16.06
N THR A 38 -11.02 3.43 -15.86
CA THR A 38 -12.38 2.90 -15.70
C THR A 38 -12.84 2.90 -14.23
N ARG A 39 -14.12 2.61 -13.97
CA ARG A 39 -14.65 2.49 -12.60
C ARG A 39 -14.00 1.36 -11.81
N GLU A 40 -13.73 0.25 -12.48
CA GLU A 40 -13.05 -0.92 -11.91
C GLU A 40 -11.62 -0.56 -11.52
N SER A 41 -10.93 0.24 -12.34
CA SER A 41 -9.60 0.74 -12.01
C SER A 41 -9.59 1.65 -10.79
N ALA A 42 -10.62 2.48 -10.63
CA ALA A 42 -10.77 3.34 -9.47
C ALA A 42 -10.93 2.53 -8.18
N TYR A 43 -11.77 1.48 -8.22
CA TYR A 43 -11.95 0.56 -7.11
C TYR A 43 -10.66 -0.18 -6.75
N VAL A 44 -9.97 -0.75 -7.75
CA VAL A 44 -8.70 -1.48 -7.51
C VAL A 44 -7.64 -0.56 -6.91
N LEU A 45 -7.49 0.67 -7.41
CA LEU A 45 -6.56 1.66 -6.85
C LEU A 45 -6.89 1.99 -5.38
N ALA A 46 -8.16 2.23 -5.08
CA ALA A 46 -8.61 2.53 -3.73
C ALA A 46 -8.36 1.34 -2.77
N VAL A 47 -8.80 0.13 -3.13
CA VAL A 47 -8.61 -1.07 -2.29
C VAL A 47 -7.13 -1.43 -2.13
N THR A 48 -6.33 -1.27 -3.19
CA THR A 48 -4.89 -1.52 -3.11
C THR A 48 -4.22 -0.51 -2.15
N SER A 49 -4.57 0.78 -2.25
CA SER A 49 -4.06 1.82 -1.36
C SER A 49 -4.44 1.59 0.11
N ALA A 50 -5.68 1.17 0.36
CA ALA A 50 -6.15 0.79 1.68
C ALA A 50 -5.42 -0.46 2.21
N GLY A 51 -5.28 -1.49 1.37
CA GLY A 51 -4.61 -2.75 1.70
C GLY A 51 -3.14 -2.58 2.05
N VAL A 52 -2.41 -1.76 1.28
CA VAL A 52 -1.01 -1.41 1.60
C VAL A 52 -0.93 -0.67 2.94
N SER A 53 -1.82 0.31 3.17
CA SER A 53 -1.86 1.06 4.43
C SER A 53 -2.08 0.12 5.61
N HIS A 54 -3.07 -0.77 5.52
CA HIS A 54 -3.41 -1.73 6.56
C HIS A 54 -2.28 -2.73 6.83
N ALA A 55 -1.72 -3.34 5.78
CA ALA A 55 -0.67 -4.34 5.91
C ALA A 55 0.60 -3.75 6.56
N VAL A 56 0.99 -2.53 6.18
CA VAL A 56 2.14 -1.84 6.77
C VAL A 56 1.88 -1.50 8.22
N THR A 57 0.72 -0.94 8.55
CA THR A 57 0.35 -0.63 9.94
C THR A 57 0.44 -1.88 10.82
N LYS A 58 -0.14 -3.01 10.38
CA LYS A 58 -0.09 -4.27 11.13
C LYS A 58 1.32 -4.85 11.25
N ALA A 59 2.13 -4.75 10.20
CA ALA A 59 3.53 -5.16 10.27
C ALA A 59 4.29 -4.33 11.32
N CYS A 60 4.04 -3.02 11.39
CA CYS A 60 4.68 -2.14 12.36
C CYS A 60 4.26 -2.44 13.81
N SER A 61 2.97 -2.65 14.06
CA SER A 61 2.49 -2.95 15.42
C SER A 61 2.86 -4.36 15.89
N SER A 62 3.07 -5.31 14.98
CA SER A 62 3.58 -6.64 15.32
C SER A 62 5.05 -6.67 15.76
N GLY A 63 5.79 -5.56 15.63
CA GLY A 63 7.20 -5.47 16.00
C GLY A 63 8.14 -6.20 15.02
N LEU A 64 7.69 -6.52 13.81
CA LEU A 64 8.49 -7.21 12.80
C LEU A 64 9.51 -6.30 12.09
N HIS A 65 9.42 -4.98 12.28
CA HIS A 65 10.22 -4.01 11.54
C HIS A 65 10.75 -2.90 12.45
N ASP A 66 12.06 -2.64 12.41
CA ASP A 66 12.73 -1.71 13.34
C ASP A 66 12.44 -0.22 13.05
N ASN A 67 12.06 0.10 11.81
CA ASN A 67 11.90 1.49 11.36
C ASN A 67 10.52 2.09 11.65
N CYS A 68 9.60 1.32 12.22
CA CYS A 68 8.26 1.77 12.58
C CYS A 68 7.76 1.04 13.83
N GLY A 69 6.64 1.48 14.40
CA GLY A 69 6.11 0.88 15.62
C GLY A 69 4.73 1.38 15.98
N CYS A 70 4.36 1.16 17.25
CA CYS A 70 3.06 1.54 17.80
C CYS A 70 2.83 3.04 17.78
N ASP A 71 1.57 3.44 17.68
CA ASP A 71 1.16 4.81 17.94
C ASP A 71 1.34 5.13 19.44
N ARG A 72 2.02 6.24 19.72
CA ARG A 72 2.31 6.74 21.07
C ARG A 72 1.45 7.93 21.46
N THR A 73 0.70 8.51 20.52
CA THR A 73 -0.17 9.66 20.80
C THR A 73 -1.28 9.34 21.79
N ILE A 74 -1.65 8.07 21.92
CA ILE A 74 -2.60 7.58 22.94
C ILE A 74 -2.18 7.90 24.38
N TYR A 75 -0.88 8.06 24.63
CA TYR A 75 -0.33 8.36 25.96
C TYR A 75 -0.26 9.87 26.25
N ASP A 76 -0.56 10.72 25.26
CA ASP A 76 -0.58 12.18 25.44
C ASP A 76 -1.90 12.68 26.06
N HIS A 77 -2.87 11.79 26.28
CA HIS A 77 -4.15 12.11 26.91
C HIS A 77 -4.06 12.11 28.45
N PRO A 78 -4.81 12.98 29.14
CA PRO A 78 -4.91 12.94 30.60
C PRO A 78 -5.35 11.56 31.08
N ARG A 79 -4.72 11.05 32.14
CA ARG A 79 -5.11 9.77 32.74
C ARG A 79 -6.52 9.86 33.30
N GLU A 80 -7.38 8.94 32.88
CA GLU A 80 -8.70 8.77 33.48
C GLU A 80 -8.60 7.86 34.72
N PRO A 81 -9.34 8.12 35.80
CA PRO A 81 -9.21 7.38 37.05
C PRO A 81 -9.60 5.90 36.96
N ASN A 82 -10.39 5.51 35.95
CA ASN A 82 -10.89 4.14 35.77
C ASN A 82 -10.45 3.50 34.44
N PHE A 83 -9.56 4.15 33.69
CA PHE A 83 -9.15 3.67 32.38
C PHE A 83 -7.68 4.02 32.10
N GLU A 84 -6.92 3.02 31.69
CA GLU A 84 -5.52 3.16 31.30
C GLU A 84 -5.30 2.59 29.91
N TRP A 85 -4.77 3.43 29.02
CA TRP A 85 -4.26 2.97 27.73
C TRP A 85 -3.07 2.03 27.95
N SER A 86 -3.08 0.88 27.29
CA SER A 86 -1.98 -0.08 27.35
C SER A 86 -1.82 -0.83 26.04
N GLY A 87 -0.66 -1.49 25.88
CA GLY A 87 -0.34 -2.27 24.69
C GLY A 87 0.17 -1.44 23.52
N CYS A 88 -0.01 -1.98 22.32
CA CYS A 88 0.49 -1.40 21.07
C CYS A 88 -0.70 -0.95 20.22
N SER A 89 -0.95 0.36 20.17
CA SER A 89 -1.91 0.93 19.24
C SER A 89 -1.32 0.95 17.83
N ASP A 90 -2.15 0.65 16.83
CA ASP A 90 -1.79 0.67 15.43
C ASP A 90 -1.52 2.10 14.94
N ASN A 91 -0.31 2.37 14.42
CA ASN A 91 -0.02 3.67 13.80
C ASN A 91 -0.55 3.75 12.36
N ILE A 92 -1.86 3.97 12.24
CA ILE A 92 -2.58 4.03 10.94
C ILE A 92 -2.08 5.17 10.04
N TYR A 93 -1.61 6.28 10.62
CA TYR A 93 -1.06 7.41 9.88
C TYR A 93 0.26 7.06 9.21
N PHE A 94 1.13 6.28 9.89
CA PHE A 94 2.36 5.79 9.29
C PHE A 94 2.07 4.89 8.07
N GLY A 95 1.14 3.94 8.19
CA GLY A 95 0.75 3.07 7.08
C GLY A 95 0.17 3.86 5.89
N ALA A 96 -0.70 4.84 6.15
CA ALA A 96 -1.27 5.69 5.11
C ALA A 96 -0.20 6.55 4.40
N GLU A 97 0.76 7.09 5.15
CA GLU A 97 1.86 7.88 4.60
C GLU A 97 2.81 7.02 3.77
N PHE A 98 3.15 5.81 4.25
CA PHE A 98 3.91 4.84 3.47
C PHE A 98 3.21 4.51 2.15
N SER A 99 1.90 4.21 2.20
CA SER A 99 1.09 3.91 1.01
C SER A 99 1.11 5.07 0.01
N ARG A 100 1.00 6.31 0.49
CA ARG A 100 1.13 7.53 -0.33
C ARG A 100 2.50 7.61 -1.01
N GLN A 101 3.58 7.47 -0.24
CA GLN A 101 4.94 7.56 -0.78
C GLN A 101 5.24 6.43 -1.78
N PHE A 102 4.67 5.25 -1.58
CA PHE A 102 4.91 4.10 -2.45
C PHE A 102 4.07 4.15 -3.74
N LEU A 103 2.76 4.36 -3.65
CA LEU A 103 1.83 4.24 -4.77
C LEU A 103 1.75 5.51 -5.63
N ASP A 104 1.91 6.71 -5.04
CA ASP A 104 1.68 7.96 -5.77
C ASP A 104 2.85 8.35 -6.68
N VAL A 105 4.06 7.78 -6.50
CA VAL A 105 5.26 8.13 -7.31
C VAL A 105 5.00 7.94 -8.80
N ARG A 106 4.37 6.82 -9.16
CA ARG A 106 4.04 6.52 -10.56
C ARG A 106 3.00 7.47 -11.13
N GLU A 107 1.99 7.81 -10.34
CA GLU A 107 0.89 8.67 -10.77
C GLU A 107 1.32 10.15 -10.85
N ARG A 108 2.23 10.60 -9.98
CA ARG A 108 2.89 11.92 -10.10
C ARG A 108 3.70 12.05 -11.39
N ASN A 109 4.43 11.01 -11.78
CA ASN A 109 5.13 10.99 -13.06
C ASN A 109 4.15 11.02 -14.25
N ARG A 110 2.95 10.42 -14.09
CA ARG A 110 1.90 10.44 -15.11
C ARG A 110 1.32 11.84 -15.34
N LEU A 111 1.36 12.73 -14.34
CA LEU A 111 0.87 14.11 -14.50
C LEU A 111 1.53 14.84 -15.69
N LYS A 112 2.77 14.48 -16.05
CA LYS A 112 3.48 15.06 -17.21
C LYS A 112 2.94 14.61 -18.56
N ARG A 113 2.38 13.39 -18.66
CA ARG A 113 1.96 12.77 -19.92
C ARG A 113 0.44 12.74 -20.08
N ASN A 114 -0.28 12.47 -18.99
CA ASN A 114 -1.74 12.42 -18.94
C ASN A 114 -2.23 12.96 -17.58
N PRO A 115 -2.38 14.29 -17.45
CA PRO A 115 -2.78 14.93 -16.20
C PRO A 115 -4.13 14.44 -15.68
N LYS A 116 -5.11 14.24 -16.57
CA LYS A 116 -6.47 13.81 -16.19
C LYS A 116 -6.43 12.46 -15.48
N LEU A 117 -5.82 11.46 -16.11
CA LEU A 117 -5.71 10.12 -15.52
C LEU A 117 -4.83 10.11 -14.26
N GLY A 118 -3.72 10.86 -14.26
CA GLY A 118 -2.85 10.96 -13.09
C GLY A 118 -3.57 11.54 -11.87
N LEU A 119 -4.35 12.61 -12.05
CA LEU A 119 -5.16 13.21 -10.99
C LEU A 119 -6.25 12.27 -10.50
N THR A 120 -6.97 11.60 -11.41
CA THR A 120 -7.99 10.61 -11.04
C THR A 120 -7.39 9.48 -10.21
N ASN A 121 -6.22 8.94 -10.61
CA ASN A 121 -5.60 7.86 -9.87
C ASN A 121 -5.06 8.30 -8.50
N LEU A 122 -4.47 9.50 -8.41
CA LEU A 122 -4.08 10.09 -7.13
C LEU A 122 -5.28 10.27 -6.20
N HIS A 123 -6.42 10.70 -6.73
CA HIS A 123 -7.66 10.80 -5.99
C HIS A 123 -8.15 9.43 -5.48
N ASN A 124 -8.18 8.42 -6.36
CA ASN A 124 -8.62 7.07 -5.97
C ASN A 124 -7.71 6.46 -4.89
N ASN A 125 -6.38 6.62 -5.03
CA ASN A 125 -5.44 6.22 -3.99
C ASN A 125 -5.68 6.95 -2.67
N TYR A 126 -5.94 8.26 -2.73
CA TYR A 126 -6.26 9.08 -1.57
C TYR A 126 -7.51 8.61 -0.85
N VAL A 127 -8.60 8.37 -1.58
CA VAL A 127 -9.85 7.86 -1.00
C VAL A 127 -9.60 6.52 -0.31
N GLY A 128 -8.89 5.60 -0.96
CA GLY A 128 -8.55 4.29 -0.41
C GLY A 128 -7.86 4.35 0.95
N ARG A 129 -6.76 5.10 1.06
CA ARG A 129 -6.03 5.25 2.33
C ARG A 129 -6.78 6.08 3.36
N HIS A 130 -7.65 6.99 2.94
CA HIS A 130 -8.44 7.79 3.87
C HIS A 130 -9.50 6.95 4.59
N VAL A 131 -10.07 5.94 3.92
CA VAL A 131 -10.95 4.97 4.58
C VAL A 131 -10.22 4.26 5.72
N SER A 132 -8.93 3.93 5.55
CA SER A 132 -8.11 3.31 6.61
C SER A 132 -7.85 4.20 7.82
N LEU A 133 -8.13 5.51 7.74
CA LEU A 133 -7.96 6.45 8.85
C LEU A 133 -9.22 6.60 9.73
N HIS A 134 -10.37 6.09 9.26
CA HIS A 134 -11.67 6.21 9.94
C HIS A 134 -12.30 4.86 10.28
N LEU A 135 -11.50 3.78 10.25
CA LEU A 135 -11.87 2.44 10.68
C LEU A 135 -11.36 2.21 12.11
#